data_AF-A0A4Y2GTP9-F1
#
_entry.id   AF-A0A4Y2GTP9-F1
#
_cell.length_a   1.000
_cell.length_b   1.000
_cell.length_c   1.000
_cell.angle_alpha   90.00
_cell.angle_beta   90.00
_cell.angle_gamma   90.00
#
_symmetry.space_group_name_H-M   'P 1'
#
loop_
_entity.id
_entity.type
_entity.pdbx_description
1 polymer ?
#
loop_
_entity_poly.entity_id
_entity_poly.type
_entity_poly.pdbx_seq_one_letter_code
_entity_poly.pdbx_strand_id
1 'polypeptide(L)'
;MQSVMATHCTFAQPLYTKAREIEAAAPEGSDLSKIVIRLGGFHLLSSFFGAIGYIMQRSGIKEVLSLIYAPNSLDKMLTGHAYARAVEAHTLFHLTLAAIIPKELVIDDDMDSNLQNTIEDAKSNTILYNDIENCDEKTEALLYQCNKKLKQYEGRGSTGKLWIQYFHMVSIAKEFIRAERMGYWQAHLNCVKEMILYFRAS
;
A
#
# COMPACT_ATOMS: atom_id res chain seq x y z
N MET A 1 -26.94 -8.91 -11.30
CA MET A 1 -27.29 -7.59 -10.75
C MET A 1 -26.69 -6.56 -11.70
N GLN A 2 -27.52 -5.79 -12.41
CA GLN A 2 -27.05 -4.84 -13.43
C GLN A 2 -26.14 -3.79 -12.80
N SER A 3 -24.94 -3.63 -13.38
CA SER A 3 -24.04 -2.53 -13.09
C SER A 3 -24.74 -1.21 -13.42
N VAL A 4 -25.26 -0.51 -12.41
CA VAL A 4 -25.61 0.90 -12.56
C VAL A 4 -24.32 1.62 -12.91
N MET A 5 -24.24 2.21 -14.11
CA MET A 5 -23.13 3.06 -14.52
C MET A 5 -23.09 4.29 -13.61
N ALA A 6 -22.38 4.19 -12.50
CA ALA A 6 -22.12 5.30 -11.61
C ALA A 6 -21.02 6.18 -12.23
N THR A 7 -21.30 7.46 -12.43
CA THR A 7 -20.28 8.42 -12.85
C THR A 7 -19.36 8.71 -11.66
N HIS A 8 -18.06 8.50 -11.84
CA HIS A 8 -17.06 8.77 -10.82
C HIS A 8 -16.39 10.13 -11.09
N CYS A 9 -16.42 11.02 -10.10
CA CYS A 9 -15.71 12.31 -10.16
C CYS A 9 -14.68 12.39 -9.04
N THR A 10 -13.44 12.68 -9.41
CA THR A 10 -12.32 12.78 -8.47
C THR A 10 -11.93 14.23 -8.26
N PHE A 11 -11.78 14.65 -7.00
CA PHE A 11 -11.45 16.02 -6.63
C PHE A 11 -10.20 16.08 -5.77
N ALA A 12 -9.43 17.17 -5.92
CA ALA A 12 -8.41 17.53 -4.93
C ALA A 12 -9.05 17.78 -3.56
N GLN A 13 -8.29 17.65 -2.47
CA GLN A 13 -8.82 17.72 -1.11
C GLN A 13 -9.72 18.94 -0.82
N PRO A 14 -9.37 20.19 -1.22
CA PRO A 14 -10.24 21.34 -0.95
C PRO A 14 -11.58 21.28 -1.69
N LEU A 15 -11.57 20.75 -2.90
CA LEU A 15 -12.76 20.63 -3.74
C LEU A 15 -13.59 19.41 -3.37
N TYR A 16 -12.97 18.33 -2.89
CA TYR A 16 -13.64 17.12 -2.46
C TYR A 16 -14.67 17.42 -1.38
N THR A 17 -14.28 18.19 -0.35
CA THR A 17 -15.20 18.57 0.73
C THR A 17 -16.41 19.34 0.18
N LYS A 18 -16.18 20.32 -0.71
CA LYS A 18 -17.27 21.07 -1.33
C LYS A 18 -18.17 20.23 -2.22
N ALA A 19 -17.59 19.32 -3.00
CA ALA A 19 -18.33 18.42 -3.85
C ALA A 19 -19.22 17.49 -3.01
N ARG A 20 -18.70 16.94 -1.90
CA ARG A 20 -19.49 16.13 -0.94
C ARG A 20 -20.61 16.90 -0.26
N GLU A 21 -20.39 18.17 0.10
CA GLU A 21 -21.43 19.04 0.64
C GLU A 21 -22.58 19.24 -0.38
N ILE A 22 -22.24 19.44 -1.66
CA ILE A 22 -23.23 19.61 -2.74
C ILE A 22 -24.03 18.32 -2.96
N GLU A 23 -23.36 17.15 -3.01
CA GLU A 23 -24.01 15.85 -3.15
C GLU A 23 -24.96 15.56 -1.98
N ALA A 24 -24.52 15.84 -0.75
CA ALA A 24 -25.34 15.63 0.45
C ALA A 24 -26.58 16.55 0.49
N ALA A 25 -26.52 17.72 -0.17
CA ALA A 25 -27.65 18.64 -0.28
C ALA A 25 -28.54 18.36 -1.51
N ALA A 26 -28.15 17.43 -2.39
CA ALA A 26 -28.89 17.15 -3.62
C ALA A 26 -30.21 16.41 -3.31
N PRO A 27 -31.31 16.71 -4.03
CA PRO A 27 -32.55 15.95 -3.90
C PRO A 27 -32.34 14.47 -4.22
N GLU A 28 -33.03 13.60 -3.48
CA GLU A 28 -33.02 12.15 -3.74
C GLU A 28 -33.51 11.85 -5.16
N GLY A 29 -32.80 10.99 -5.89
CA GLY A 29 -33.12 10.65 -7.28
C GLY A 29 -32.63 11.64 -8.34
N SER A 30 -32.06 12.79 -7.94
CA SER A 30 -31.41 13.72 -8.86
C SER A 30 -30.21 13.09 -9.58
N ASP A 31 -29.80 13.65 -10.72
CA ASP A 31 -28.61 13.14 -11.43
C ASP A 31 -27.33 13.30 -10.59
N LEU A 32 -27.27 14.31 -9.71
CA LEU A 32 -26.18 14.49 -8.74
C LEU A 32 -26.12 13.33 -7.74
N SER A 33 -27.26 12.81 -7.28
CA SER A 33 -27.31 11.66 -6.35
C SER A 33 -26.77 10.36 -6.95
N LYS A 34 -26.56 10.32 -8.28
CA LYS A 34 -25.99 9.17 -9.02
C LYS A 34 -24.48 9.29 -9.22
N ILE A 35 -23.86 10.40 -8.81
CA ILE A 35 -22.43 10.65 -8.96
C ILE A 35 -21.69 10.17 -7.70
N VAL A 36 -20.65 9.37 -7.88
CA VAL A 36 -19.75 8.97 -6.79
C VAL A 36 -18.57 9.94 -6.73
N ILE A 37 -18.55 10.75 -5.68
CA ILE A 37 -17.49 11.74 -5.43
C ILE A 37 -16.32 11.10 -4.69
N ARG A 38 -15.13 11.23 -5.24
CA ARG A 38 -13.89 10.61 -4.75
C ARG A 38 -12.84 11.65 -4.39
N LEU A 39 -12.12 11.41 -3.30
CA LEU A 39 -10.90 12.16 -3.00
C LEU A 39 -9.80 11.67 -3.94
N GLY A 40 -9.00 12.59 -4.48
CA GLY A 40 -7.87 12.26 -5.35
C GLY A 40 -6.90 11.29 -4.68
N GLY A 41 -6.64 10.16 -5.34
CA GLY A 41 -5.74 9.11 -4.83
C GLY A 41 -4.33 9.62 -4.50
N PHE A 42 -3.84 10.62 -5.24
CA PHE A 42 -2.60 11.33 -4.92
C PHE A 42 -2.63 11.96 -3.52
N HIS A 43 -3.69 12.70 -3.19
CA HIS A 43 -3.80 13.37 -1.90
C HIS A 43 -4.00 12.37 -0.77
N LEU A 44 -4.81 11.32 -1.01
CA LEU A 44 -5.01 10.27 -0.02
C LEU A 44 -3.68 9.55 0.32
N LEU A 45 -2.92 9.15 -0.69
CA LEU A 45 -1.60 8.53 -0.49
C LEU A 45 -0.60 9.50 0.15
N SER A 46 -0.56 10.76 -0.26
CA SER A 46 0.31 11.77 0.34
C SER A 46 0.04 11.91 1.84
N SER A 47 -1.23 12.03 2.24
CA SER A 47 -1.63 12.01 3.64
C SER A 47 -1.24 10.71 4.34
N PHE A 48 -1.40 9.56 3.66
CA PHE A 48 -1.07 8.25 4.23
C PHE A 48 0.44 8.07 4.45
N PHE A 49 1.29 8.56 3.56
CA PHE A 49 2.73 8.61 3.79
C PHE A 49 3.08 9.52 4.98
N GLY A 50 2.39 10.65 5.14
CA GLY A 50 2.50 11.48 6.35
C GLY A 50 2.16 10.71 7.63
N ALA A 51 1.08 9.93 7.62
CA ALA A 51 0.70 9.06 8.73
C ALA A 51 1.75 7.98 9.03
N ILE A 52 2.34 7.37 7.99
CA ILE A 52 3.47 6.44 8.14
C ILE A 52 4.64 7.13 8.84
N GLY A 53 5.05 8.31 8.36
CA GLY A 53 6.17 9.03 8.96
C GLY A 53 5.93 9.44 10.40
N TYR A 54 4.70 9.85 10.74
CA TYR A 54 4.31 10.16 12.11
C TYR A 54 4.37 8.93 13.03
N ILE A 55 3.76 7.81 12.62
CA ILE A 55 3.76 6.57 13.40
C ILE A 55 5.18 6.04 13.58
N MET A 56 6.03 6.18 12.55
CA MET A 56 7.41 5.73 12.57
C MET A 56 8.39 6.74 13.18
N GLN A 57 7.90 7.81 13.81
CA GLN A 57 8.78 8.78 14.44
C GLN A 57 9.63 8.10 15.53
N ARG A 58 10.94 8.40 15.55
CA ARG A 58 11.92 7.84 16.50
C ARG A 58 12.11 6.32 16.41
N SER A 59 11.66 5.67 15.33
CA SER A 59 11.86 4.23 15.10
C SER A 59 13.27 3.85 14.59
N GLY A 60 14.06 4.84 14.14
CA GLY A 60 15.29 4.59 13.38
C GLY A 60 15.11 4.68 11.85
N ILE A 61 13.87 4.84 11.36
CA ILE A 61 13.61 4.87 9.90
C ILE A 61 14.33 6.03 9.20
N LYS A 62 14.44 7.20 9.84
CA LYS A 62 15.07 8.39 9.25
C LYS A 62 16.57 8.17 9.10
N GLU A 63 17.18 7.52 10.09
CA GLU A 63 18.59 7.15 10.13
C GLU A 63 18.92 6.16 9.01
N VAL A 64 18.10 5.12 8.83
CA VAL A 64 18.32 4.15 7.74
C VAL A 64 18.13 4.79 6.36
N LEU A 65 17.07 5.58 6.17
CA LEU A 65 16.83 6.26 4.89
C LEU A 65 17.89 7.34 4.58
N SER A 66 18.58 7.88 5.59
CA SER A 66 19.66 8.85 5.39
C SER A 66 20.88 8.27 4.65
N LEU A 67 21.00 6.94 4.59
CA LEU A 67 22.03 6.25 3.81
C LEU A 67 21.87 6.44 2.29
N ILE A 68 20.65 6.76 1.84
CA ILE A 68 20.29 6.86 0.41
C ILE A 68 19.71 8.23 0.03
N TYR A 69 19.20 9.01 0.98
CA TYR A 69 18.60 10.32 0.73
C TYR A 69 19.23 11.43 1.56
N ALA A 70 19.37 12.60 0.95
CA ALA A 70 19.85 13.80 1.64
C ALA A 70 18.85 14.28 2.72
N PRO A 71 19.31 14.91 3.82
CA PRO A 71 18.47 15.31 4.94
C PRO A 71 17.21 16.10 4.57
N ASN A 72 17.34 17.09 3.67
CA ASN A 72 16.22 17.94 3.24
C ASN A 72 15.13 17.16 2.48
N SER A 73 15.47 16.02 1.88
CA SER A 73 14.52 15.15 1.18
C SER A 73 13.79 14.22 2.13
N LEU A 74 14.45 13.78 3.22
CA LEU A 74 13.87 12.89 4.22
C LEU A 74 12.62 13.47 4.87
N ASP A 75 12.71 14.72 5.34
CA ASP A 75 11.57 15.33 6.03
C ASP A 75 10.38 15.50 5.10
N LYS A 76 10.61 15.91 3.85
CA LYS A 76 9.53 16.06 2.86
C LYS A 76 8.91 14.73 2.45
N MET A 77 9.69 13.65 2.35
CA MET A 77 9.14 12.34 1.98
C MET A 77 8.35 11.71 3.14
N LEU A 78 8.89 11.79 4.37
CA LEU A 78 8.27 11.19 5.56
C LEU A 78 7.00 11.92 5.97
N THR A 79 6.90 13.22 5.66
CA THR A 79 5.65 13.98 5.80
C THR A 79 4.71 13.84 4.60
N GLY A 80 5.05 13.02 3.60
CA GLY A 80 4.24 12.80 2.40
C GLY A 80 4.22 13.95 1.38
N HIS A 81 4.91 15.06 1.64
CA HIS A 81 4.94 16.25 0.78
C HIS A 81 5.78 16.06 -0.50
N ALA A 82 6.74 15.15 -0.48
CA ALA A 82 7.49 14.73 -1.66
C ALA A 82 6.99 13.38 -2.17
N TYR A 83 5.78 13.35 -2.72
CA TYR A 83 5.05 12.11 -3.10
C TYR A 83 5.91 11.08 -3.85
N ALA A 84 6.52 11.46 -4.97
CA ALA A 84 7.30 10.50 -5.78
C ALA A 84 8.45 9.89 -4.96
N ARG A 85 9.15 10.71 -4.18
CA ARG A 85 10.23 10.27 -3.29
C ARG A 85 9.71 9.40 -2.14
N ALA A 86 8.53 9.71 -1.59
CA ALA A 86 7.90 8.90 -0.55
C ALA A 86 7.55 7.50 -1.07
N VAL A 87 6.91 7.43 -2.25
CA VAL A 87 6.60 6.15 -2.92
C VAL A 87 7.88 5.34 -3.14
N GLU A 88 8.91 5.94 -3.72
CA GLU A 88 10.20 5.28 -3.98
C GLU A 88 10.86 4.78 -2.69
N ALA A 89 11.04 5.66 -1.70
CA ALA A 89 11.74 5.34 -0.47
C ALA A 89 11.03 4.27 0.37
N HIS A 90 9.71 4.40 0.56
CA HIS A 90 8.94 3.41 1.31
C HIS A 90 8.93 2.06 0.60
N THR A 91 8.80 2.04 -0.73
CA THR A 91 8.83 0.81 -1.53
C THR A 91 10.20 0.13 -1.46
N LEU A 92 11.28 0.87 -1.63
CA LEU A 92 12.65 0.35 -1.52
C LEU A 92 12.91 -0.22 -0.12
N PHE A 93 12.56 0.53 0.92
CA PHE A 93 12.82 0.09 2.28
C PHE A 93 11.94 -1.11 2.67
N HIS A 94 10.68 -1.15 2.21
CA HIS A 94 9.83 -2.33 2.34
C HIS A 94 10.43 -3.55 1.63
N LEU A 95 10.99 -3.39 0.43
CA LEU A 95 11.69 -4.46 -0.28
C LEU A 95 12.92 -4.95 0.49
N THR A 96 13.71 -4.03 1.07
CA THR A 96 14.86 -4.40 1.91
C THR A 96 14.44 -5.23 3.11
N LEU A 97 13.35 -4.86 3.80
CA LEU A 97 12.80 -5.64 4.91
C LEU A 97 12.27 -7.00 4.43
N ALA A 98 11.54 -7.02 3.31
CA ALA A 98 11.01 -8.25 2.74
C ALA A 98 12.12 -9.23 2.36
N ALA A 99 13.26 -8.76 1.85
CA ALA A 99 14.41 -9.58 1.46
C ALA A 99 15.12 -10.26 2.65
N ILE A 100 14.83 -9.85 3.89
CA ILE A 100 15.32 -10.55 5.10
C ILE A 100 14.51 -11.84 5.31
N ILE A 101 13.23 -11.86 4.95
CA ILE A 101 12.32 -12.98 5.25
C ILE A 101 12.80 -14.27 4.59
N PRO A 102 13.06 -14.34 3.26
CA PRO A 102 13.54 -15.57 2.62
C PRO A 102 14.82 -16.12 3.22
N LYS A 103 15.74 -15.25 3.69
CA LYS A 103 17.01 -15.68 4.30
C LYS A 103 16.84 -16.42 5.62
N GLU A 104 15.71 -16.21 6.30
CA GLU A 104 15.38 -16.87 7.56
C GLU A 104 14.29 -17.95 7.42
N LEU A 105 13.81 -18.18 6.19
CA LEU A 105 12.91 -19.28 5.88
C LEU A 105 13.72 -20.56 5.66
N VAL A 106 13.22 -21.66 6.22
CA VAL A 106 13.68 -23.00 5.84
C VAL A 106 12.88 -23.36 4.60
N ILE A 107 13.43 -22.97 3.45
CA ILE A 107 12.88 -23.27 2.13
C ILE A 107 13.54 -24.58 1.70
N ASP A 108 12.74 -25.58 1.32
CA ASP A 108 13.29 -26.80 0.72
C ASP A 108 13.78 -26.52 -0.72
N ASP A 109 14.62 -27.40 -1.24
CA ASP A 109 15.25 -27.20 -2.56
C ASP A 109 14.23 -27.08 -3.71
N ASP A 110 13.06 -27.73 -3.60
CA ASP A 110 12.00 -27.62 -4.60
C ASP A 110 11.39 -26.21 -4.57
N MET A 111 11.05 -25.74 -3.38
CA MET A 111 10.44 -24.43 -3.15
C MET A 111 11.36 -23.27 -3.56
N ASP A 112 12.67 -23.38 -3.31
CA ASP A 112 13.65 -22.38 -3.75
C ASP A 112 13.78 -22.37 -5.28
N SER A 113 13.84 -23.55 -5.90
CA SER A 113 13.88 -23.70 -7.36
C SER A 113 12.63 -23.10 -8.01
N ASN A 114 11.44 -23.32 -7.43
CA ASN A 114 10.20 -22.73 -7.93
C ASN A 114 10.22 -21.20 -7.85
N LEU A 115 10.65 -20.64 -6.71
CA LEU A 115 10.74 -19.19 -6.54
C LEU A 115 11.70 -18.58 -7.56
N GLN A 116 12.86 -19.20 -7.78
CA GLN A 116 13.82 -18.75 -8.79
C GLN A 116 13.21 -18.80 -10.20
N ASN A 117 12.51 -19.89 -10.54
CA ASN A 117 11.83 -20.02 -11.83
C ASN A 117 10.75 -18.95 -12.01
N THR A 118 9.89 -18.71 -11.01
CA THR A 118 8.88 -17.64 -11.08
C THR A 118 9.51 -16.26 -11.25
N ILE A 119 10.63 -15.98 -10.58
CA ILE A 119 11.37 -14.73 -10.72
C ILE A 119 11.96 -14.59 -12.12
N GLU A 120 12.57 -15.65 -12.67
CA GLU A 120 13.16 -15.63 -14.01
C GLU A 120 12.09 -15.54 -15.10
N ASP A 121 10.95 -16.20 -14.93
CA ASP A 121 9.78 -16.05 -15.80
C ASP A 121 9.25 -14.61 -15.77
N ALA A 122 9.23 -13.98 -14.59
CA ALA A 122 8.82 -12.58 -14.44
C ALA A 122 9.76 -11.58 -15.09
N LYS A 123 11.06 -11.89 -15.17
CA LYS A 123 12.04 -11.06 -15.87
C LYS A 123 12.00 -11.27 -17.38
N SER A 124 11.76 -12.51 -17.81
CA SER A 124 11.89 -12.92 -19.21
C SER A 124 10.60 -12.70 -20.01
N ASN A 125 9.45 -12.73 -19.35
CA ASN A 125 8.13 -12.59 -19.97
C ASN A 125 7.40 -11.34 -19.48
N THR A 126 6.47 -10.84 -20.30
CA THR A 126 5.48 -9.86 -19.83
C THR A 126 4.42 -10.61 -19.02
N ILE A 127 4.63 -10.74 -17.72
CA ILE A 127 3.64 -11.32 -16.81
C ILE A 127 2.44 -10.38 -16.69
N LEU A 128 1.23 -10.89 -16.93
CA LEU A 128 0.01 -10.14 -16.63
C LEU A 128 -0.26 -10.20 -15.14
N TYR A 129 -0.89 -9.17 -14.59
CA TYR A 129 -1.19 -9.12 -13.16
C TYR A 129 -2.02 -10.31 -12.69
N ASN A 130 -2.97 -10.77 -13.52
CA ASN A 130 -3.82 -11.91 -13.23
C ASN A 130 -3.04 -13.23 -13.12
N ASP A 131 -1.88 -13.35 -13.78
CA ASP A 131 -1.04 -14.55 -13.71
C ASP A 131 -0.32 -14.64 -12.34
N ILE A 132 -0.16 -13.50 -11.66
CA ILE A 132 0.41 -13.41 -10.29
C ILE A 132 -0.70 -13.58 -9.24
N GLU A 133 -1.86 -12.96 -9.46
CA GLU A 133 -2.99 -13.00 -8.52
C GLU A 133 -3.61 -14.39 -8.42
N ASN A 134 -3.60 -15.17 -9.51
CA ASN A 134 -3.93 -16.59 -9.51
C ASN A 134 -2.71 -17.41 -9.07
N CYS A 135 -2.36 -17.31 -7.80
CA CYS A 135 -1.25 -18.05 -7.20
C CYS A 135 -1.45 -19.56 -7.39
N ASP A 136 -0.39 -20.24 -7.83
CA ASP A 136 -0.32 -21.69 -7.74
C ASP A 136 -0.15 -22.14 -6.28
N GLU A 137 -0.38 -23.43 -6.01
CA GLU A 137 -0.32 -24.03 -4.67
C GLU A 137 1.04 -23.78 -3.98
N LYS A 138 2.11 -23.67 -4.76
CA LYS A 138 3.48 -23.41 -4.30
C LYS A 138 3.66 -21.96 -3.83
N THR A 139 3.10 -21.00 -4.57
CA THR A 139 3.10 -19.58 -4.19
C THR A 139 2.28 -19.35 -2.93
N GLU A 140 1.14 -20.03 -2.77
CA GLU A 140 0.34 -19.98 -1.54
C GLU A 140 1.11 -20.50 -0.33
N ALA A 141 1.84 -21.62 -0.47
CA ALA A 141 2.67 -22.17 0.59
C ALA A 141 3.82 -21.22 0.98
N LEU A 142 4.46 -20.55 0.01
CA LEU A 142 5.47 -19.50 0.28
C LEU A 142 4.87 -18.31 1.03
N LEU A 143 3.71 -17.82 0.59
CA LEU A 143 2.99 -16.73 1.26
C LEU A 143 2.63 -17.10 2.70
N TYR A 144 2.18 -18.33 2.93
CA TYR A 144 1.92 -18.84 4.28
C TYR A 144 3.17 -18.80 5.17
N GLN A 145 4.31 -19.28 4.67
CA GLN A 145 5.57 -19.24 5.40
C GLN A 145 6.03 -17.81 5.71
N CYS A 146 5.95 -16.90 4.74
CA CYS A 146 6.24 -15.48 4.91
C CYS A 146 5.36 -14.86 6.01
N ASN A 147 4.05 -15.08 5.95
CA ASN A 147 3.10 -14.56 6.93
C ASN A 147 3.36 -15.11 8.34
N LYS A 148 3.71 -16.40 8.44
CA LYS A 148 4.11 -17.01 9.72
C LYS A 148 5.36 -16.33 10.29
N LYS A 149 6.36 -16.00 9.46
CA LYS A 149 7.54 -15.25 9.91
C LYS A 149 7.23 -13.83 10.33
N LEU A 150 6.40 -13.10 9.58
CA LEU A 150 5.95 -11.76 9.96
C LEU A 150 5.28 -11.77 11.36
N LYS A 151 4.46 -12.78 11.64
CA LYS A 151 3.87 -12.97 12.98
C LYS A 151 4.89 -13.26 14.08
N GLN A 152 5.95 -14.02 13.77
CA GLN A 152 7.04 -14.24 14.72
C GLN A 152 7.79 -12.94 15.04
N TYR A 153 8.07 -12.11 14.03
CA TYR A 153 8.70 -10.80 14.23
C TYR A 153 7.81 -9.85 15.04
N GLU A 154 6.50 -9.85 14.78
CA GLU A 154 5.52 -9.09 15.55
C GLU A 154 5.56 -9.48 17.04
N GLY A 155 5.80 -10.76 17.33
CA GLY A 155 5.93 -11.30 18.69
C GLY A 155 7.20 -10.90 19.44
N ARG A 156 8.21 -10.29 18.80
CA ARG A 156 9.50 -9.93 19.44
C ARG A 156 9.43 -8.70 20.36
N GLY A 157 8.26 -8.11 20.56
CA GLY A 157 8.02 -6.96 21.44
C GLY A 157 7.49 -5.74 20.70
N SER A 158 7.45 -4.58 21.37
CA SER A 158 6.89 -3.34 20.82
C SER A 158 7.58 -2.89 19.53
N THR A 159 8.91 -3.00 19.46
CA THR A 159 9.69 -2.67 18.26
C THR A 159 9.33 -3.58 17.09
N GLY A 160 9.20 -4.89 17.33
CA GLY A 160 8.77 -5.85 16.31
C GLY A 160 7.38 -5.51 15.77
N LYS A 161 6.42 -5.22 16.66
CA LYS A 161 5.07 -4.77 16.28
C LYS A 161 5.09 -3.51 15.41
N LEU A 162 5.90 -2.52 15.78
CA LEU A 162 6.00 -1.26 15.03
C LEU A 162 6.52 -1.50 13.59
N TRP A 163 7.57 -2.31 13.42
CA TRP A 163 8.10 -2.61 12.09
C TRP A 163 7.17 -3.47 11.24
N ILE A 164 6.43 -4.40 11.83
CA ILE A 164 5.41 -5.17 11.11
C ILE A 164 4.21 -4.30 10.75
N GLN A 165 3.82 -3.35 11.61
CA GLN A 165 2.83 -2.34 11.28
C GLN A 165 3.28 -1.48 10.09
N TYR A 166 4.54 -1.00 10.08
CA TYR A 166 5.11 -0.31 8.93
C TYR A 166 5.03 -1.14 7.65
N PHE A 167 5.41 -2.42 7.73
CA PHE A 167 5.37 -3.33 6.59
C PHE A 167 3.97 -3.45 6.00
N HIS A 168 2.94 -3.59 6.86
CA HIS A 168 1.54 -3.63 6.45
C HIS A 168 1.07 -2.29 5.85
N MET A 169 1.42 -1.16 6.47
CA MET A 169 1.06 0.17 5.95
C MET A 169 1.62 0.39 4.53
N VAL A 170 2.88 0.06 4.28
CA VAL A 170 3.45 0.22 2.92
C VAL A 170 2.82 -0.77 1.93
N SER A 171 2.45 -1.98 2.37
CA SER A 171 1.69 -2.92 1.55
C SER A 171 0.35 -2.35 1.10
N ILE A 172 -0.39 -1.69 2.00
CA ILE A 172 -1.65 -1.00 1.69
C ILE A 172 -1.42 0.13 0.67
N ALA A 173 -0.35 0.93 0.84
CA ALA A 173 -0.04 2.02 -0.10
C ALA A 173 0.21 1.48 -1.52
N LYS A 174 0.97 0.39 -1.65
CA LYS A 174 1.24 -0.26 -2.95
C LYS A 174 -0.04 -0.83 -3.58
N GLU A 175 -0.88 -1.49 -2.79
CA GLU A 175 -2.14 -2.06 -3.25
C GLU A 175 -3.13 -0.97 -3.68
N PHE A 176 -3.15 0.16 -2.98
CA PHE A 176 -3.94 1.31 -3.38
C PHE A 176 -3.45 1.89 -4.72
N ILE A 177 -2.14 2.05 -4.92
CA ILE A 177 -1.57 2.50 -6.20
C ILE A 177 -1.98 1.54 -7.34
N ARG A 178 -1.94 0.23 -7.09
CA ARG A 178 -2.40 -0.77 -8.05
C ARG A 178 -3.88 -0.57 -8.36
N ALA A 179 -4.73 -0.54 -7.34
CA ALA A 179 -6.17 -0.41 -7.49
C ALA A 179 -6.55 0.84 -8.31
N GLU A 180 -5.90 1.97 -8.06
CA GLU A 180 -6.11 3.21 -8.83
C GLU A 180 -5.68 3.05 -10.30
N ARG A 181 -4.52 2.44 -10.55
CA ARG A 181 -3.99 2.25 -11.92
C ARG A 181 -4.81 1.26 -12.74
N MET A 182 -5.38 0.25 -12.10
CA MET A 182 -6.19 -0.78 -12.74
C MET A 182 -7.69 -0.44 -12.77
N GLY A 183 -8.11 0.64 -12.13
CA GLY A 183 -9.53 0.95 -11.94
C GLY A 183 -10.27 -0.10 -11.08
N TYR A 184 -9.57 -0.86 -10.23
CA TYR A 184 -10.15 -1.92 -9.44
C TYR A 184 -10.83 -1.37 -8.18
N TRP A 185 -12.12 -1.05 -8.31
CA TRP A 185 -12.87 -0.31 -7.31
C TRP A 185 -12.97 -0.99 -5.94
N GLN A 186 -13.20 -2.31 -5.90
CA GLN A 186 -13.31 -3.02 -4.63
C GLN A 186 -12.00 -2.98 -3.84
N ALA A 187 -10.86 -3.17 -4.51
CA ALA A 187 -9.55 -3.06 -3.89
C ALA A 187 -9.26 -1.64 -3.38
N HIS A 188 -9.67 -0.61 -4.15
CA HIS A 188 -9.58 0.77 -3.71
C HIS A 188 -10.33 0.99 -2.38
N LEU A 189 -11.60 0.57 -2.31
CA LEU A 189 -12.41 0.72 -1.10
C LEU A 189 -11.84 -0.02 0.10
N ASN A 190 -11.32 -1.23 -0.11
CA ASN A 190 -10.66 -2.01 0.94
C ASN A 190 -9.42 -1.28 1.47
N CYS A 191 -8.59 -0.74 0.58
CA CYS A 191 -7.42 0.05 0.97
C CYS A 191 -7.81 1.30 1.76
N VAL A 192 -8.81 2.06 1.30
CA VAL A 192 -9.28 3.27 2.01
C VAL A 192 -9.74 2.92 3.43
N LYS A 193 -10.51 1.83 3.57
CA LYS A 193 -10.97 1.33 4.87
C LYS A 193 -9.81 1.03 5.82
N GLU A 194 -8.75 0.40 5.32
CA GLU A 194 -7.55 0.09 6.11
C GLU A 194 -6.74 1.35 6.45
N MET A 195 -6.55 2.26 5.49
CA MET A 195 -5.85 3.54 5.70
C MET A 195 -6.50 4.40 6.80
N ILE A 196 -7.84 4.41 6.89
CA ILE A 196 -8.60 5.17 7.91
C ILE A 196 -8.17 4.83 9.34
N LEU A 197 -7.80 3.56 9.60
CA LEU A 197 -7.36 3.13 10.93
C LEU A 197 -6.08 3.85 11.37
N TYR A 198 -5.20 4.16 10.41
CA TYR A 198 -3.93 4.83 10.67
C TYR A 198 -4.07 6.34 10.74
N PHE A 199 -4.98 6.95 9.97
CA PHE A 199 -5.26 8.38 10.11
C PHE A 199 -5.76 8.77 11.49
N ARG A 200 -6.42 7.85 12.20
CA ARG A 200 -6.85 8.09 13.60
C ARG A 200 -5.73 7.95 14.62
N ALA A 201 -4.68 7.21 14.27
CA ALA A 201 -3.55 6.90 15.14
C ALA A 201 -2.33 7.81 14.87
N SER A 202 -2.41 8.68 13.87
CA SER A 202 -1.37 9.63 13.47
C SER A 202 -1.74 11.07 13.78
#